data_AF-A0A2T9XB10-F1
#
_entry.id   AF-A0A2T9XB10-F1
#
_cell.length_a   1.000
_cell.length_b   1.000
_cell.length_c   1.000
_cell.angle_alpha   90.00
_cell.angle_beta   90.00
_cell.angle_gamma   90.00
#
_symmetry.space_group_name_H-M   'P 1'
#
loop_
_entity.id
_entity.type
_entity.pdbx_description
1 polymer ?
#
loop_
_entity_poly.entity_id
_entity_poly.type
_entity_poly.pdbx_seq_one_letter_code
_entity_poly.pdbx_strand_id
1 'polypeptide(L)'
;MEELIKKAEDIGINVEDVLISLISKNDPKEEIKLRLDLAKKYMKECEEYLKKGDAIQASEKAYKVAEELIKALSEKFNLEEYQKTLKEGRWYTYLLVSASSKLSQKLGDWALSGWDAGYSLHVWGFHEAKLSVSDIIPRVEKVRKMLEESEKILTN
;
A
#
# COMPACT_ATOMS: atom_id res chain seq x y z
N MET A 1 -7.35 -20.45 9.94
CA MET A 1 -7.42 -19.01 9.59
C MET A 1 -6.87 -18.77 8.20
N GLU A 2 -5.70 -19.31 7.85
CA GLU A 2 -5.12 -19.24 6.50
C GLU A 2 -6.06 -19.74 5.39
N GLU A 3 -6.74 -20.87 5.57
CA GLU A 3 -7.70 -21.39 4.57
C GLU A 3 -8.90 -20.45 4.33
N LEU A 4 -9.34 -19.71 5.37
CA LEU A 4 -10.42 -18.72 5.24
C LEU A 4 -9.95 -17.48 4.47
N ILE A 5 -8.74 -17.00 4.77
CA ILE A 5 -8.13 -15.86 4.07
C ILE A 5 -7.97 -16.20 2.59
N LYS A 6 -7.42 -17.37 2.28
CA LYS A 6 -7.25 -17.83 0.90
C LYS A 6 -8.58 -17.91 0.14
N LYS A 7 -9.62 -18.49 0.75
CA LYS A 7 -10.96 -18.53 0.14
C LYS A 7 -11.55 -17.14 -0.11
N ALA A 8 -11.29 -16.17 0.78
CA ALA A 8 -11.72 -14.80 0.59
C ALA A 8 -10.97 -14.14 -0.58
N GLU A 9 -9.65 -14.31 -0.64
CA GLU A 9 -8.81 -13.80 -1.72
C GLU A 9 -9.19 -14.40 -3.10
N ASP A 10 -9.51 -15.70 -3.15
CA ASP A 10 -9.93 -16.41 -4.37
C ASP A 10 -11.22 -15.83 -4.98
N ILE A 11 -12.10 -15.25 -4.17
CA ILE A 11 -13.31 -14.53 -4.62
C ILE A 11 -13.11 -13.02 -4.70
N GLY A 12 -11.87 -12.54 -4.58
CA GLY A 12 -11.49 -11.13 -4.73
C GLY A 12 -11.76 -10.25 -3.51
N ILE A 13 -11.92 -10.84 -2.32
CA ILE A 13 -12.08 -10.11 -1.06
C ILE A 13 -10.71 -9.90 -0.42
N ASN A 14 -10.36 -8.63 -0.20
CA ASN A 14 -9.22 -8.26 0.64
C ASN A 14 -9.67 -8.26 2.11
N VAL A 15 -9.18 -9.23 2.88
CA VAL A 15 -9.57 -9.41 4.30
C VAL A 15 -9.16 -8.22 5.16
N GLU A 16 -8.00 -7.61 4.89
CA GLU A 16 -7.52 -6.44 5.63
C GLU A 16 -8.46 -5.25 5.41
N ASP A 17 -8.86 -4.99 4.16
CA ASP A 17 -9.82 -3.93 3.83
C ASP A 17 -11.19 -4.16 4.51
N VAL A 18 -11.68 -5.40 4.54
CA VAL A 18 -12.94 -5.73 5.24
C VAL A 18 -12.83 -5.46 6.73
N LEU A 19 -11.75 -5.94 7.38
CA LEU A 19 -11.56 -5.73 8.81
C LEU A 19 -11.44 -4.25 9.17
N ILE A 20 -10.69 -3.49 8.38
CA ILE A 20 -10.56 -2.03 8.55
C ILE A 20 -11.93 -1.38 8.45
N SER A 21 -12.72 -1.68 7.41
CA SER A 21 -14.06 -1.10 7.22
C SER A 21 -15.02 -1.40 8.37
N LEU A 22 -14.90 -2.56 9.00
CA LEU A 22 -15.72 -2.96 10.14
C LEU A 22 -15.30 -2.21 11.41
N ILE A 23 -14.00 -2.04 11.63
CA ILE A 23 -13.45 -1.34 12.79
C ILE A 23 -13.74 0.17 12.68
N SER A 24 -13.53 0.76 11.49
CA SER A 24 -13.68 2.20 11.24
C SER A 24 -15.12 2.67 11.01
N LYS A 25 -16.10 1.75 11.00
CA LYS A 25 -17.51 2.05 10.67
C LYS A 25 -18.09 3.26 11.41
N ASN A 26 -17.66 3.48 12.64
CA ASN A 26 -18.15 4.58 13.49
C ASN A 26 -17.17 5.77 13.61
N ASP A 27 -15.93 5.64 13.13
CA ASP A 27 -14.93 6.71 13.09
C ASP A 27 -14.05 6.61 11.84
N PRO A 28 -14.32 7.39 10.78
CA PRO A 28 -13.49 7.43 9.59
C PRO A 28 -12.02 7.82 9.86
N LYS A 29 -11.74 8.58 10.93
CA LYS A 29 -10.35 8.91 11.29
C LYS A 29 -9.56 7.68 11.75
N GLU A 30 -10.26 6.65 12.21
CA GLU A 30 -9.66 5.38 12.61
C GLU A 30 -9.19 4.56 11.41
N GLU A 31 -9.85 4.66 10.24
CA GLU A 31 -9.41 3.98 9.01
C GLU A 31 -8.02 4.47 8.56
N ILE A 32 -7.86 5.78 8.39
CA ILE A 32 -6.59 6.40 8.00
C ILE A 32 -5.46 5.97 8.95
N LYS A 33 -5.74 5.97 10.26
CA LYS A 33 -4.77 5.57 11.28
C LYS A 33 -4.38 4.10 11.14
N LEU A 34 -5.36 3.20 11.01
CA LEU A 34 -5.11 1.76 10.86
C LEU A 34 -4.28 1.45 9.61
N ARG A 35 -4.58 2.10 8.49
CA ARG A 35 -3.81 1.96 7.24
C ARG A 35 -2.37 2.45 7.39
N LEU A 36 -2.18 3.58 8.07
CA LEU A 36 -0.83 4.07 8.37
C LEU A 36 -0.06 3.12 9.29
N ASP A 37 -0.71 2.56 10.32
CA ASP A 37 -0.07 1.60 11.22
C ASP A 37 0.27 0.28 10.52
N LEU A 38 -0.57 -0.18 9.58
CA LEU A 38 -0.25 -1.31 8.69
C LEU A 38 0.93 -0.99 7.77
N ALA A 39 0.97 0.19 7.15
CA ALA A 39 2.09 0.60 6.32
C ALA A 39 3.42 0.61 7.12
N LYS A 40 3.43 1.14 8.34
CA LYS A 40 4.61 1.09 9.22
C LYS A 40 5.03 -0.35 9.54
N LYS A 41 4.07 -1.22 9.85
CA LYS A 41 4.32 -2.64 10.11
C LYS A 41 4.94 -3.31 8.89
N TYR A 42 4.40 -3.08 7.69
CA TYR A 42 4.93 -3.65 6.45
C TYR A 42 6.32 -3.13 6.11
N MET A 43 6.62 -1.85 6.36
CA MET A 43 7.98 -1.34 6.16
C MET A 43 8.98 -2.03 7.10
N LYS A 44 8.62 -2.24 8.37
CA LYS A 44 9.46 -3.00 9.30
C LYS A 44 9.68 -4.45 8.82
N GLU A 45 8.63 -5.14 8.38
CA GLU A 45 8.75 -6.49 7.83
C GLU A 45 9.62 -6.51 6.56
N CYS A 46 9.48 -5.52 5.67
CA CYS A 46 10.33 -5.36 4.49
C CYS A 46 11.82 -5.29 4.89
N GLU A 47 12.17 -4.46 5.88
CA GLU A 47 13.54 -4.32 6.35
C GLU A 47 14.09 -5.61 6.98
N GLU A 48 13.24 -6.38 7.66
CA GLU A 48 13.60 -7.69 8.20
C GLU A 48 13.89 -8.71 7.08
N TYR A 49 13.11 -8.72 6.01
CA TYR A 49 13.36 -9.59 4.84
C TYR A 49 14.60 -9.18 4.06
N LEU A 50 14.86 -7.88 3.91
CA LEU A 50 16.11 -7.39 3.31
C LEU A 50 17.34 -7.89 4.09
N LYS A 51 17.31 -7.85 5.43
CA LYS A 51 18.41 -8.39 6.27
C LYS A 51 18.61 -9.89 6.11
N LYS A 52 17.56 -10.64 5.80
CA LYS A 52 17.60 -12.09 5.55
C LYS A 52 17.99 -12.45 4.11
N GLY A 53 18.13 -11.46 3.23
CA GLY A 53 18.40 -11.67 1.81
C GLY A 53 17.18 -12.13 1.00
N ASP A 54 15.97 -11.99 1.55
CA ASP A 54 14.72 -12.44 0.91
C ASP A 54 14.11 -11.30 0.07
N ALA A 55 14.52 -11.22 -1.19
CA ALA A 55 14.06 -10.18 -2.11
C ALA A 55 12.57 -10.32 -2.45
N ILE A 56 12.03 -11.55 -2.49
CA ILE A 56 10.63 -11.83 -2.85
C ILE A 56 9.71 -11.26 -1.78
N GLN A 57 9.95 -11.61 -0.52
CA GLN A 57 9.12 -11.13 0.58
C GLN A 57 9.34 -9.65 0.86
N ALA A 58 10.57 -9.14 0.75
CA ALA A 58 10.81 -7.69 0.86
C ALA A 58 10.03 -6.89 -0.20
N SER A 59 9.99 -7.38 -1.43
CA SER A 59 9.26 -6.74 -2.52
C SER A 59 7.76 -6.65 -2.25
N GLU A 60 7.15 -7.74 -1.80
CA GLU A 60 5.73 -7.77 -1.47
C GLU A 60 5.39 -6.82 -0.31
N LYS A 61 6.23 -6.79 0.73
CA LYS A 61 6.01 -5.89 1.86
C LYS A 61 6.14 -4.43 1.46
N ALA A 62 7.13 -4.06 0.65
CA ALA A 62 7.25 -2.71 0.13
C ALA A 62 6.05 -2.30 -0.75
N TYR A 63 5.52 -3.22 -1.57
CA TYR A 63 4.29 -2.97 -2.31
C TYR A 63 3.11 -2.66 -1.38
N LYS A 64 2.89 -3.49 -0.34
CA LYS A 64 1.81 -3.28 0.63
C LYS A 64 1.92 -1.94 1.36
N VAL A 65 3.14 -1.45 1.63
CA VAL A 65 3.34 -0.08 2.15
C VAL A 65 2.76 0.95 1.18
N ALA A 66 3.16 0.89 -0.10
CA ALA A 66 2.69 1.84 -1.10
C ALA A 66 1.17 1.77 -1.29
N GLU A 67 0.61 0.56 -1.32
CA GLU A 67 -0.84 0.33 -1.42
C GLU A 67 -1.60 1.03 -0.28
N GLU A 68 -1.26 0.73 0.98
CA GLU A 68 -1.99 1.28 2.13
C GLU A 68 -1.86 2.80 2.24
N LEU A 69 -0.71 3.36 1.86
CA LEU A 69 -0.52 4.81 1.83
C LEU A 69 -1.34 5.50 0.73
N ILE A 70 -1.44 4.92 -0.48
CA ILE A 70 -2.34 5.46 -1.52
C ILE A 70 -3.78 5.44 -1.02
N LYS A 71 -4.24 4.35 -0.41
CA LYS A 71 -5.61 4.25 0.13
C LYS A 71 -5.87 5.32 1.20
N ALA A 72 -4.99 5.43 2.20
CA ALA A 72 -5.12 6.40 3.29
C ALA A 72 -5.08 7.87 2.81
N LEU A 73 -4.16 8.21 1.89
CA LEU A 73 -4.08 9.55 1.32
C LEU A 73 -5.30 9.87 0.44
N SER A 74 -5.78 8.90 -0.33
CA SER A 74 -6.97 9.08 -1.17
C SER A 74 -8.22 9.40 -0.34
N GLU A 75 -8.34 8.79 0.83
CA GLU A 75 -9.39 9.11 1.79
C GLU A 75 -9.18 10.49 2.42
N LYS A 76 -7.98 10.80 2.94
CA LYS A 76 -7.65 12.10 3.56
C LYS A 76 -7.98 13.28 2.63
N PHE A 77 -7.70 13.13 1.33
CA PHE A 77 -7.97 14.15 0.32
C PHE A 77 -9.31 13.98 -0.41
N ASN A 78 -10.13 13.01 0.02
CA ASN A 78 -11.44 12.70 -0.53
C ASN A 78 -11.46 12.61 -2.06
N LEU A 79 -10.56 11.82 -2.63
CA LEU A 79 -10.44 11.66 -4.08
C LEU A 79 -11.65 10.89 -4.65
N GLU A 80 -11.98 11.17 -5.91
CA GLU A 80 -13.04 10.44 -6.63
C GLU A 80 -12.77 8.93 -6.71
N GLU A 81 -11.50 8.53 -6.75
CA GLU A 81 -11.05 7.14 -6.73
C GLU A 81 -11.48 6.44 -5.45
N TYR A 82 -11.32 7.10 -4.30
CA TYR A 82 -11.80 6.58 -3.02
C TYR A 82 -13.33 6.47 -3.03
N GLN A 83 -14.03 7.48 -3.54
CA GLN A 83 -15.50 7.45 -3.67
C GLN A 83 -15.99 6.33 -4.60
N LYS A 84 -15.23 5.97 -5.63
CA LYS A 84 -15.53 4.81 -6.49
C LYS A 84 -15.33 3.51 -5.73
N THR A 85 -14.24 3.36 -4.98
CA THR A 85 -14.00 2.18 -4.14
C THR A 85 -15.14 1.95 -3.15
N LEU A 86 -15.69 2.99 -2.52
CA LEU A 86 -16.84 2.86 -1.61
C LEU A 86 -18.09 2.28 -2.29
N LYS A 87 -18.30 2.57 -3.58
CA LYS A 87 -19.43 2.02 -4.36
C LYS A 87 -19.18 0.59 -4.83
N GLU A 88 -17.95 0.31 -5.24
CA GLU A 88 -17.51 -0.99 -5.77
C GLU A 88 -17.23 -2.01 -4.66
N GLY A 89 -17.04 -1.57 -3.41
CA GLY A 89 -16.73 -2.41 -2.26
C GLY A 89 -15.30 -2.96 -2.24
N ARG A 90 -14.42 -2.52 -3.15
CA ARG A 90 -13.01 -2.96 -3.23
C ARG A 90 -12.14 -1.95 -3.97
N TRP A 91 -10.84 -2.01 -3.68
CA TRP A 91 -9.84 -1.31 -4.48
C TRP A 91 -9.48 -2.14 -5.73
N TYR A 92 -9.50 -1.49 -6.89
CA TYR A 92 -8.92 -2.02 -8.11
C TYR A 92 -7.57 -1.35 -8.37
N THR A 93 -6.61 -2.09 -8.93
CA THR A 93 -5.27 -1.57 -9.21
C THR A 93 -5.31 -0.30 -10.07
N TYR A 94 -6.22 -0.21 -11.05
CA TYR A 94 -6.35 1.00 -11.88
C TYR A 94 -6.81 2.23 -11.07
N LEU A 95 -7.59 2.05 -10.00
CA LEU A 95 -7.97 3.13 -9.10
C LEU A 95 -6.77 3.61 -8.29
N LEU A 96 -5.90 2.70 -7.84
CA LEU A 96 -4.66 3.05 -7.12
C LEU A 96 -3.68 3.80 -8.04
N VAL A 97 -3.53 3.38 -9.31
CA VAL A 97 -2.73 4.10 -10.32
C VAL A 97 -3.29 5.50 -10.60
N SER A 98 -4.62 5.63 -10.73
CA SER A 98 -5.26 6.94 -10.94
C SER A 98 -5.08 7.84 -9.72
N ALA A 99 -5.24 7.26 -8.51
CA ALA A 99 -5.09 7.98 -7.26
C ALA A 99 -3.65 8.48 -7.06
N SER A 100 -2.64 7.66 -7.31
CA SER A 100 -1.23 8.07 -7.20
C SER A 100 -0.89 9.25 -8.12
N SER A 101 -1.43 9.23 -9.35
CA SER A 101 -1.29 10.32 -10.32
C SER A 101 -1.97 11.63 -9.86
N LYS A 102 -3.13 11.54 -9.20
CA LYS A 102 -3.82 12.72 -8.66
C LYS A 102 -3.17 13.23 -7.36
N LEU A 103 -2.66 12.33 -6.53
CA LEU A 103 -1.93 12.68 -5.31
C LEU A 103 -0.62 13.38 -5.64
N SER A 104 0.10 12.96 -6.68
CA SER A 104 1.37 13.60 -7.06
C SER A 104 1.19 15.06 -7.49
N GLN A 105 0.08 15.39 -8.14
CA GLN A 105 -0.28 16.77 -8.50
C GLN A 105 -0.52 17.65 -7.26
N LYS A 106 -0.92 17.06 -6.13
CA LYS A 106 -1.23 17.78 -4.88
C LYS A 106 -0.04 17.82 -3.91
N LEU A 107 0.71 16.73 -3.83
CA LEU A 107 1.68 16.49 -2.75
C LEU A 107 3.12 16.44 -3.26
N GLY A 108 3.32 16.30 -4.56
CA GLY A 108 4.62 16.15 -5.22
C GLY A 108 4.87 14.73 -5.73
N ASP A 109 5.91 14.60 -6.57
CA ASP A 109 6.23 13.37 -7.32
C ASP A 109 6.43 12.12 -6.44
N TRP A 110 6.77 12.28 -5.16
CA TRP A 110 7.01 11.16 -4.26
C TRP A 110 5.82 10.19 -4.16
N ALA A 111 4.58 10.67 -4.34
CA ALA A 111 3.40 9.81 -4.31
C ALA A 111 3.34 8.87 -5.53
N LEU A 112 3.57 9.40 -6.74
CA LEU A 112 3.60 8.62 -7.97
C LEU A 112 4.84 7.72 -8.02
N SER A 113 6.01 8.28 -7.70
CA SER A 113 7.28 7.57 -7.69
C SER A 113 7.31 6.42 -6.68
N GLY A 114 6.69 6.59 -5.49
CA GLY A 114 6.53 5.55 -4.49
C GLY A 114 5.57 4.44 -4.95
N TRP A 115 4.44 4.81 -5.55
CA TRP A 115 3.50 3.85 -6.13
C TRP A 115 4.14 3.03 -7.26
N ASP A 116 4.77 3.67 -8.24
CA ASP A 116 5.40 2.99 -9.38
C ASP A 116 6.53 2.05 -8.93
N ALA A 117 7.28 2.45 -7.89
CA ALA A 117 8.28 1.61 -7.26
C ALA A 117 7.66 0.39 -6.59
N GLY A 118 6.62 0.59 -5.77
CA GLY A 118 5.87 -0.49 -5.12
C GLY A 118 5.26 -1.46 -6.13
N TYR A 119 4.59 -0.95 -7.17
CA TYR A 119 3.97 -1.80 -8.20
C TYR A 119 5.02 -2.58 -9.01
N SER A 120 6.16 -1.96 -9.33
CA SER A 120 7.29 -2.66 -9.96
C SER A 120 7.82 -3.79 -9.07
N LEU A 121 7.92 -3.58 -7.75
CA LEU A 121 8.32 -4.61 -6.80
C LEU A 121 7.31 -5.74 -6.72
N HIS A 122 6.01 -5.44 -6.74
CA HIS A 122 4.97 -6.46 -6.75
C HIS A 122 5.06 -7.37 -7.99
N VAL A 123 5.20 -6.78 -9.18
CA VAL A 123 5.29 -7.55 -10.43
C VAL A 123 6.63 -8.28 -10.52
N TRP A 124 7.74 -7.54 -10.55
CA TRP A 124 9.05 -8.12 -10.89
C TRP A 124 9.76 -8.79 -9.71
N GLY A 125 9.48 -8.32 -8.49
CA GLY A 125 10.10 -8.83 -7.27
C GLY A 125 9.31 -9.99 -6.66
N PHE A 126 7.99 -9.83 -6.50
CA PHE A 126 7.15 -10.84 -5.85
C PHE A 126 6.63 -11.91 -6.82
N HIS A 127 5.86 -11.53 -7.85
CA HIS A 127 5.23 -12.50 -8.75
C HIS A 127 6.24 -13.18 -9.69
N GLU A 128 7.12 -12.40 -10.32
CA GLU A 128 8.07 -12.93 -11.30
C GLU A 128 9.38 -13.42 -10.68
N ALA A 129 9.67 -13.01 -9.43
CA ALA A 129 10.88 -13.35 -8.68
C ALA A 129 12.19 -13.14 -9.48
N LYS A 130 12.28 -12.02 -10.23
CA LYS A 130 13.44 -11.71 -11.11
C LYS A 130 14.43 -10.71 -10.52
N LEU A 131 14.08 -10.03 -9.44
CA LEU A 131 14.91 -8.99 -8.84
C LEU A 131 15.70 -9.53 -7.64
N SER A 132 17.00 -9.23 -7.62
CA SER A 132 17.86 -9.48 -6.47
C SER A 132 17.65 -8.42 -5.38
N VAL A 133 18.22 -8.65 -4.18
CA VAL A 133 18.20 -7.65 -3.09
C VAL A 133 18.77 -6.31 -3.55
N SER A 134 19.88 -6.31 -4.30
CA SER A 134 20.46 -5.07 -4.83
C SER A 134 19.55 -4.35 -5.82
N ASP A 135 18.77 -5.09 -6.62
CA ASP A 135 17.86 -4.50 -7.62
C ASP A 135 16.65 -3.82 -6.97
N ILE A 136 16.21 -4.32 -5.80
CA ILE A 136 15.03 -3.81 -5.10
C ILE A 136 15.33 -2.63 -4.19
N ILE A 137 16.56 -2.49 -3.66
CA ILE A 137 16.93 -1.40 -2.74
C ILE A 137 16.50 -0.01 -3.25
N PRO A 138 16.84 0.42 -4.49
CA PRO A 138 16.45 1.75 -4.96
C PRO A 138 14.94 1.99 -5.01
N ARG A 139 14.14 0.93 -5.20
CA ARG A 139 12.67 1.00 -5.20
C ARG A 139 12.13 1.02 -3.78
N VAL A 140 12.70 0.23 -2.88
CA VAL A 140 12.36 0.27 -1.44
C VAL A 140 12.63 1.67 -0.87
N GLU A 141 13.73 2.33 -1.23
CA GLU A 141 14.00 3.70 -0.78
C GLU A 141 12.92 4.70 -1.22
N LYS A 142 12.37 4.55 -2.43
CA LYS A 142 11.26 5.40 -2.90
C LYS A 142 9.99 5.16 -2.07
N VAL A 143 9.69 3.91 -1.74
CA VAL A 143 8.56 3.56 -0.87
C VAL A 143 8.79 4.07 0.56
N ARG A 144 10.02 4.00 1.08
CA ARG A 144 10.37 4.57 2.40
C ARG A 144 10.15 6.07 2.44
N LYS A 145 10.62 6.79 1.42
CA LYS A 145 10.35 8.23 1.29
C LYS A 145 8.84 8.51 1.24
N MET A 146 8.08 7.71 0.51
CA MET A 146 6.62 7.84 0.46
C MET A 146 5.98 7.69 1.84
N LEU A 147 6.44 6.74 2.66
CA LEU A 147 5.99 6.57 4.05
C LEU A 147 6.32 7.81 4.90
N GLU A 148 7.56 8.28 4.87
CA GLU A 148 8.01 9.45 5.63
C GLU A 148 7.20 10.72 5.28
N GLU A 149 6.92 10.98 4.00
CA GLU A 149 6.10 12.13 3.59
C GLU A 149 4.63 11.95 3.97
N SER A 150 4.11 10.72 3.85
CA SER A 150 2.72 10.41 4.23
C SER A 150 2.48 10.58 5.73
N GLU A 151 3.43 10.17 6.57
CA GLU A 151 3.33 10.34 8.03
C GLU A 151 3.12 11.80 8.41
N LYS A 152 3.90 12.72 7.84
CA LYS A 152 3.78 14.17 8.10
C LYS A 152 2.38 14.72 7.77
N ILE A 153 1.66 14.09 6.84
CA ILE A 153 0.33 14.52 6.40
C ILE A 153 -0.78 13.84 7.19
N LEU A 154 -0.61 12.56 7.50
CA LEU A 154 -1.65 11.71 8.08
C LEU A 154 -1.70 11.80 9.61
N THR A 155 -0.61 12.20 10.28
CA THR A 155 -0.59 12.40 11.75
C THR A 155 -0.97 13.82 12.17
N ASN A 156 -1.17 14.74 11.21
CA ASN A 156 -1.65 16.10 11.43
C ASN A 156 -3.17 16.20 11.23
#